data_AF-A0A958RE24-F1
#
_entry.id   AF-A0A958RE24-F1
#
_cell.length_a   1.000
_cell.length_b   1.000
_cell.length_c   1.000
_cell.angle_alpha   90.00
_cell.angle_beta   90.00
_cell.angle_gamma   90.00
#
_symmetry.space_group_name_H-M   'P 1'
#
loop_
_entity.id
_entity.type
_entity.pdbx_description
1 polymer ?
#
loop_
_entity_poly.entity_id
_entity_poly.type
_entity_poly.pdbx_seq_one_letter_code
_entity_poly.pdbx_strand_id
1 'polypeptide(L)'
;MKAIILVVASIFLISPNLYAKGGMKDKKPNMEEHKAKVLENLEKRISSLNEFKSCVNGAKEQGDIKNCRKAHQDRIKDLRPEGGRGRGRHHD
;
A
#
# COMPACT_ATOMS: atom_id res chain seq x y z
N MET A 1 35.36 17.19 43.77
CA MET A 1 34.99 17.64 42.41
C MET A 1 34.86 16.49 41.40
N LYS A 2 35.81 15.55 41.32
CA LYS A 2 35.70 14.38 40.42
C LYS A 2 34.43 13.53 40.63
N ALA A 3 34.04 13.32 41.89
CA ALA A 3 32.81 12.57 42.23
C ALA A 3 31.52 13.28 41.80
N ILE A 4 31.50 14.63 41.83
CA ILE A 4 30.33 15.43 41.41
C ILE A 4 30.17 15.37 39.89
N ILE A 5 31.28 15.44 39.15
CA ILE A 5 31.30 15.29 37.69
C ILE A 5 30.79 13.90 37.26
N LEU A 6 31.14 12.85 38.01
CA LEU A 6 30.68 11.48 37.73
C LEU A 6 29.18 11.28 37.98
N VAL A 7 28.61 11.95 38.99
CA VAL A 7 27.16 11.88 39.28
C VAL A 7 26.33 12.68 38.29
N VAL A 8 26.84 13.82 37.79
CA VAL A 8 26.14 14.60 36.75
C VAL A 8 26.17 13.90 35.39
N ALA A 9 27.28 13.21 35.07
CA ALA A 9 27.40 12.42 33.84
C ALA A 9 26.48 11.19 33.81
N SER A 10 26.17 10.58 34.96
CA SER A 10 25.29 9.41 35.02
C SER A 10 23.80 9.76 34.87
N ILE A 11 23.39 10.97 35.27
CA ILE A 11 22.00 11.44 35.13
C ILE A 11 21.67 11.79 33.66
N PHE A 12 22.66 12.24 32.88
CA PHE A 12 22.49 12.63 31.47
C PHE A 12 22.27 11.45 30.50
N LEU A 13 22.68 10.23 30.88
CA LEU A 13 22.57 9.05 30.01
C LEU A 13 21.22 8.30 30.12
N ILE A 14 20.33 8.70 31.05
CA ILE A 14 19.08 7.96 31.32
C ILE A 14 17.90 8.44 30.45
N SER A 15 18.02 9.54 29.70
CA SER A 15 16.88 10.06 28.91
C SER A 15 17.23 10.33 27.45
N PRO A 16 16.91 9.37 26.57
CA PRO A 16 16.01 9.73 25.46
C PRO A 16 14.80 8.80 25.33
N ASN A 17 14.69 7.73 26.12
CA ASN A 17 13.63 6.73 25.96
C ASN A 17 12.23 7.22 26.34
N LEU A 18 12.10 8.34 27.07
CA LEU A 18 10.79 8.90 27.43
C LEU A 18 10.21 9.82 26.35
N TYR A 19 11.02 10.33 25.42
CA TYR A 19 10.55 11.19 24.33
C TYR A 19 10.08 10.40 23.09
N ALA A 20 10.26 9.07 23.08
CA ALA A 20 9.64 8.20 22.07
C ALA A 20 8.22 7.73 22.46
N LYS A 21 7.69 8.18 23.61
CA LYS A 21 6.36 7.81 24.13
C LYS A 21 5.38 8.98 24.04
N GLY A 22 5.48 9.78 22.99
CA GLY A 22 4.59 10.91 22.72
C GLY A 22 4.29 10.98 21.24
N GLY A 23 3.12 10.47 20.85
CA GLY A 23 2.59 10.61 19.49
C GLY A 23 2.48 9.28 18.77
N MET A 24 1.27 9.01 18.29
CA MET A 24 0.95 7.93 17.36
C MET A 24 1.03 6.51 17.94
N LYS A 25 0.09 6.22 18.86
CA LYS A 25 -0.63 4.94 18.77
C LYS A 25 -1.54 4.99 17.53
N ASP A 26 -0.94 5.11 16.36
CA ASP A 26 -1.62 4.71 15.14
C ASP A 26 -1.89 3.22 15.32
N LYS A 27 -3.17 2.85 15.31
CA LYS A 27 -3.58 1.45 15.18
C LYS A 27 -2.95 0.95 13.87
N LYS A 28 -1.74 0.39 13.93
CA LYS A 28 -1.20 -0.39 12.82
C LYS A 28 -2.28 -1.43 12.51
N PRO A 29 -2.84 -1.47 11.29
CA PRO A 29 -3.73 -2.56 10.93
C PRO A 29 -3.02 -3.87 11.26
N ASN A 30 -3.75 -4.82 11.84
CA ASN A 30 -3.18 -6.12 12.16
C ASN A 30 -2.47 -6.64 10.90
N MET A 31 -1.19 -7.02 11.00
CA MET A 31 -0.40 -7.42 9.83
C MET A 31 -1.11 -8.51 9.03
N GLU A 32 -1.84 -9.39 9.71
CA GLU A 32 -2.67 -10.43 9.12
C GLU A 32 -3.85 -9.85 8.32
N GLU A 33 -4.54 -8.83 8.83
CA GLU A 33 -5.60 -8.12 8.12
C GLU A 33 -5.05 -7.41 6.87
N HIS A 34 -3.86 -6.83 6.98
CA HIS A 34 -3.21 -6.17 5.85
C HIS A 34 -2.85 -7.18 4.75
N LYS A 35 -2.27 -8.34 5.12
CA LYS A 35 -1.99 -9.43 4.17
C LYS A 35 -3.27 -9.92 3.50
N ALA A 36 -4.33 -10.16 4.27
CA ALA A 36 -5.61 -10.62 3.74
C ALA A 36 -6.17 -9.63 2.70
N LYS A 37 -6.15 -8.32 3.01
CA LYS A 37 -6.59 -7.27 2.08
C LYS A 37 -5.72 -7.18 0.83
N VAL A 38 -4.42 -7.40 0.95
CA VAL A 38 -3.51 -7.43 -0.21
C VAL A 38 -3.84 -8.63 -1.10
N LEU A 39 -4.01 -9.81 -0.53
CA LEU A 39 -4.36 -11.03 -1.26
C LEU A 39 -5.71 -10.89 -1.97
N GLU A 40 -6.73 -10.39 -1.27
CA GLU A 40 -8.05 -10.13 -1.85
C GLU A 40 -7.97 -9.19 -3.07
N ASN A 41 -7.15 -8.12 -2.98
CA ASN A 41 -6.93 -7.21 -4.11
C ASN A 41 -6.20 -7.87 -5.27
N LEU A 42 -5.26 -8.79 -5.00
CA LEU A 42 -4.57 -9.54 -6.04
C LEU A 42 -5.53 -10.49 -6.75
N GLU A 43 -6.37 -11.22 -6.01
CA GLU A 43 -7.38 -12.12 -6.58
C GLU A 43 -8.37 -11.36 -7.48
N LYS A 44 -8.85 -10.20 -7.03
CA LYS A 44 -9.73 -9.33 -7.85
C LYS A 44 -9.06 -8.89 -9.16
N ARG A 45 -7.78 -8.54 -9.11
CA ARG A 45 -7.00 -8.16 -10.31
C ARG A 45 -6.81 -9.34 -11.26
N ILE A 46 -6.46 -10.51 -10.73
CA ILE A 46 -6.29 -11.74 -11.51
C ILE A 46 -7.60 -12.10 -12.21
N SER A 47 -8.72 -12.05 -11.48
CA SER A 47 -10.05 -12.31 -12.04
C SER A 47 -10.37 -11.36 -13.20
N SER A 48 -10.18 -10.04 -13.00
CA SER A 48 -10.42 -9.04 -14.04
C SER A 48 -9.54 -9.24 -15.29
N LEU A 49 -8.29 -9.67 -15.10
CA LEU A 49 -7.38 -10.00 -16.20
C LEU A 49 -7.82 -11.27 -16.94
N ASN A 50 -8.28 -12.30 -16.23
CA ASN A 50 -8.79 -13.52 -16.85
C ASN A 50 -10.05 -13.24 -17.68
N GLU A 51 -10.97 -12.41 -17.18
CA GLU A 51 -12.14 -11.98 -17.96
C GLU A 51 -11.74 -11.20 -19.21
N PHE A 52 -10.78 -10.29 -19.09
CA PHE A 52 -10.29 -9.53 -20.25
C PHE A 52 -9.63 -10.45 -21.28
N LYS A 53 -8.80 -11.40 -20.82
CA LYS A 53 -8.20 -12.43 -21.67
C LYS A 53 -9.26 -13.23 -22.42
N SER A 54 -10.29 -13.71 -21.72
CA SER A 54 -11.40 -14.45 -22.32
C SER A 54 -12.18 -13.62 -23.35
N CYS A 55 -12.42 -12.34 -23.05
CA CYS A 55 -13.09 -11.41 -23.97
C CYS A 55 -12.28 -11.23 -25.26
N VAL A 56 -10.97 -10.99 -25.14
CA VAL A 56 -10.07 -10.82 -26.28
C VAL A 56 -9.95 -12.12 -27.08
N ASN A 57 -9.93 -13.28 -26.43
CA ASN A 57 -9.84 -14.57 -27.11
C ASN A 57 -11.12 -14.91 -27.91
N GLY A 58 -12.27 -14.38 -27.49
CA GLY A 58 -13.55 -14.51 -28.21
C GLY A 58 -13.81 -13.41 -29.26
N ALA A 59 -12.98 -12.38 -29.31
CA ALA A 59 -13.12 -11.25 -30.23
C ALA A 59 -12.83 -11.69 -31.67
N LYS A 60 -13.70 -11.34 -32.61
CA LYS A 60 -13.56 -11.69 -34.03
C LYS A 60 -13.07 -10.52 -34.85
N GLU A 61 -13.34 -9.30 -34.40
CA GLU A 61 -12.98 -8.08 -35.11
C GLU A 61 -12.35 -7.04 -34.19
N GLN A 62 -11.70 -6.04 -34.79
CA GLN A 62 -11.05 -4.97 -34.03
C GLN A 62 -12.03 -4.16 -33.16
N GLY A 63 -13.31 -4.10 -33.56
CA GLY A 63 -14.39 -3.49 -32.77
C GLY A 63 -14.61 -4.20 -31.44
N ASP A 64 -14.56 -5.54 -31.43
CA ASP A 64 -14.73 -6.35 -30.23
C ASP A 64 -13.58 -6.13 -29.24
N ILE A 65 -12.34 -6.01 -29.72
CA ILE A 65 -11.18 -5.72 -28.87
C ILE A 65 -11.33 -4.34 -28.21
N LYS A 66 -11.84 -3.33 -28.93
CA LYS A 66 -12.13 -2.01 -28.36
C LYS A 66 -13.20 -2.09 -27.26
N ASN A 67 -14.24 -2.89 -27.47
CA ASN A 67 -15.28 -3.12 -26.47
C ASN A 67 -14.75 -3.87 -25.24
N CYS A 68 -13.91 -4.91 -25.42
CA CYS A 68 -13.23 -5.60 -24.33
C CYS A 68 -12.38 -4.65 -23.49
N ARG A 69 -11.64 -3.73 -24.13
CA ARG A 69 -10.83 -2.72 -23.43
C ARG A 69 -11.69 -1.76 -22.61
N LYS A 70 -12.80 -1.24 -23.18
CA LYS A 70 -13.72 -0.36 -22.45
C LYS A 70 -14.30 -1.09 -21.23
N ALA A 71 -14.83 -2.29 -21.43
CA ALA A 71 -15.42 -3.08 -20.36
C ALA A 71 -14.40 -3.40 -19.25
N HIS A 72 -13.15 -3.73 -19.62
CA HIS A 72 -12.08 -3.95 -18.64
C HIS A 72 -11.69 -2.67 -17.88
N GLN A 73 -11.62 -1.53 -18.55
CA GLN A 73 -11.35 -0.24 -17.90
C GLN A 73 -12.41 0.10 -16.85
N ASP A 74 -13.69 -0.12 -17.16
CA ASP A 74 -14.76 0.15 -16.21
C ASP A 74 -14.66 -0.77 -14.98
N ARG A 75 -14.35 -2.06 -15.17
CA ARG A 75 -14.14 -3.00 -14.05
C ARG A 75 -12.93 -2.67 -13.18
N ILE A 76 -11.85 -2.14 -13.75
CA ILE A 76 -10.64 -1.79 -12.99
C ILE A 76 -10.76 -0.44 -12.26
N LYS A 77 -11.62 0.48 -12.72
CA LYS A 77 -11.84 1.77 -12.02
C LYS A 77 -12.26 1.54 -10.57
N ASP A 78 -13.13 0.57 -10.34
CA ASP A 78 -13.63 0.22 -9.00
C ASP A 78 -12.56 -0.44 -8.11
N LEU A 79 -11.53 -1.04 -8.72
CA LEU A 79 -10.38 -1.63 -8.01
C LEU A 79 -9.29 -0.59 -7.71
N ARG A 80 -9.45 0.65 -8.16
CA ARG A 80 -8.48 1.72 -7.93
C ARG A 80 -8.82 2.38 -6.59
N PRO A 81 -7.93 2.33 -5.57
CA PRO A 81 -8.17 3.09 -4.36
C PRO A 81 -8.21 4.58 -4.70
N GLU A 82 -9.18 5.33 -4.13
CA GLU A 82 -9.44 6.73 -4.44
C GLU A 82 -8.25 7.69 -4.23
N GLY A 83 -7.15 7.24 -3.60
CA GLY A 83 -5.90 8.00 -3.41
C GLY A 83 -4.78 7.71 -4.42
N GLY A 84 -5.02 6.96 -5.48
CA GLY A 84 -3.98 6.42 -6.37
C GLY A 84 -3.36 7.38 -7.40
N ARG A 85 -3.59 8.71 -7.35
CA ARG A 85 -3.03 9.69 -8.30
C ARG A 85 -1.60 10.16 -7.97
N GLY A 86 -0.88 9.49 -7.05
CA GLY A 86 0.41 9.98 -6.54
C GLY A 86 1.65 9.09 -6.71
N ARG A 87 1.56 7.86 -7.26
CA ARG A 87 2.71 6.92 -7.29
C ARG A 87 3.22 6.61 -8.69
N GLY A 88 3.60 7.66 -9.41
CA GLY A 88 4.13 7.55 -10.78
C GLY A 88 5.11 8.65 -11.18
N ARG A 89 5.81 9.26 -10.21
CA ARG A 89 6.98 10.10 -10.48
C ARG A 89 8.15 9.59 -9.65
N HIS A 90 8.81 8.54 -10.14
CA HIS A 90 10.26 8.41 -9.97
C HIS A 90 10.82 8.62 -11.37
N HIS A 91 11.23 9.86 -11.63
CA HIS A 91 12.33 10.12 -12.53
C HIS A 91 13.58 9.80 -11.72
N ASP A 92 14.29 8.74 -12.11
CA ASP A 92 15.73 8.59 -11.97
C ASP A 92 16.20 7.68 -13.11
#